data_AF-A0A7C9KY23-F1
#
_entry.id   AF-A0A7C9KY23-F1
#
_cell.length_a   1.000
_cell.length_b   1.000
_cell.length_c   1.000
_cell.angle_alpha   90.00
_cell.angle_beta   90.00
_cell.angle_gamma   90.00
#
_symmetry.space_group_name_H-M   'P 1'
#
loop_
_entity.id
_entity.type
_entity.pdbx_description
1 polymer ?
#
loop_
_entity_poly.entity_id
_entity_poly.type
_entity_poly.pdbx_seq_one_letter_code
_entity_poly.pdbx_strand_id
1 'polypeptide(L)' 'MRRDYTAIDLAGFDVVFAFLSPAVMPALWEQARAQMQKGSLFISLSFGVQSQQPDHEITLAEGARHTLYAWRM' A
#
# COMPACT_ATOMS: atom_id res chain seq x y z
N MET A 1 -7.51 -17.36 -7.25
CA MET A 1 -8.06 -16.50 -8.32
C MET A 1 -7.08 -15.37 -8.55
N ARG A 2 -6.43 -15.29 -9.72
CA ARG A 2 -5.55 -14.15 -10.07
C ARG A 2 -6.42 -13.11 -10.76
N ARG A 3 -6.75 -12.02 -10.06
CA ARG A 3 -7.38 -10.83 -10.65
C ARG A 3 -6.32 -9.77 -10.86
N ASP A 4 -6.50 -8.98 -11.91
CA ASP A 4 -5.70 -7.78 -12.10
C ASP A 4 -6.12 -6.75 -11.04
N TYR A 5 -5.17 -6.33 -10.20
CA TYR A 5 -5.44 -5.36 -9.14
C TYR A 5 -5.76 -3.97 -9.70
N THR A 6 -5.32 -3.68 -10.93
CA THR A 6 -5.59 -2.40 -11.59
C THR A 6 -7.06 -2.23 -11.95
N ALA A 7 -7.81 -3.34 -12.06
CA ALA A 7 -9.24 -3.35 -12.34
C ALA A 7 -10.11 -3.37 -11.07
N ILE A 8 -9.51 -3.34 -9.88
CA ILE A 8 -10.23 -3.33 -8.61
C ILE A 8 -10.49 -1.88 -8.22
N ASP A 9 -11.76 -1.54 -7.98
CA ASP A 9 -12.12 -0.27 -7.36
C ASP A 9 -11.75 -0.31 -5.87
N LEU A 10 -10.76 0.50 -5.48
CA LEU A 10 -10.28 0.54 -4.11
C LEU A 10 -11.18 1.36 -3.18
N ALA A 11 -12.16 2.11 -3.71
CA ALA A 11 -13.08 2.92 -2.91
C ALA A 11 -13.97 2.09 -1.97
N GLY A 12 -14.17 0.81 -2.27
CA GLY A 12 -14.96 -0.11 -1.46
C GLY A 12 -14.22 -0.72 -0.26
N PHE A 13 -12.97 -0.34 -0.02
CA PHE A 13 -12.15 -0.93 1.05
C PHE A 13 -11.67 0.14 2.05
N ASP A 14 -11.94 -0.12 3.33
CA ASP A 14 -11.38 0.68 4.43
C ASP A 14 -9.89 0.38 4.67
N VAL A 15 -9.43 -0.81 4.26
CA VAL A 15 -8.04 -1.24 4.39
C VAL A 15 -7.60 -1.99 3.14
N VAL A 16 -6.48 -1.58 2.55
CA VAL A 16 -5.83 -2.27 1.44
C VAL A 16 -4.43 -2.70 1.88
N PHE A 17 -4.16 -4.00 1.80
CA PHE A 17 -2.85 -4.58 2.06
C PHE A 17 -2.18 -5.03 0.76
N ALA A 18 -0.95 -4.58 0.52
CA ALA A 18 -0.18 -4.86 -0.68
C ALA A 18 1.13 -5.59 -0.34
N PHE A 19 1.35 -6.72 -1.00
CA PHE A 19 2.65 -7.39 -1.06
C PHE A 19 3.03 -7.60 -2.53
N LEU A 20 3.24 -6.43 -3.17
CA LEU A 20 3.59 -6.18 -4.58
C LEU A 20 5.06 -6.45 -4.93
N SER A 21 5.45 -6.09 -6.16
CA SER A 21 6.84 -5.85 -6.54
C SER A 21 7.09 -4.33 -6.60
N PRO A 22 8.34 -3.85 -6.41
CA PRO A 22 8.64 -2.42 -6.44
C PRO A 22 8.22 -1.72 -7.74
N ALA A 23 8.23 -2.45 -8.86
CA ALA A 23 7.88 -1.92 -10.18
C ALA A 23 6.41 -1.48 -10.28
N VAL A 24 5.52 -2.10 -9.50
CA VAL A 24 4.07 -1.81 -9.54
C VAL A 24 3.60 -0.91 -8.39
N MET A 25 4.39 -0.80 -7.32
CA MET A 25 4.03 -0.02 -6.13
C MET A 25 3.72 1.46 -6.42
N PRO A 26 4.46 2.18 -7.29
CA PRO A 26 4.13 3.57 -7.61
C PRO A 26 2.75 3.71 -8.27
N ALA A 27 2.41 2.82 -9.21
CA ALA A 27 1.11 2.85 -9.87
C ALA A 27 -0.04 2.49 -8.91
N LEU A 28 0.16 1.48 -8.05
CA LEU A 28 -0.80 1.11 -7.02
C LEU A 28 -1.01 2.23 -6.00
N TRP A 29 0.05 2.93 -5.61
CA TRP A 29 -0.04 4.06 -4.71
C TRP A 29 -0.90 5.20 -5.27
N GLU A 30 -0.70 5.57 -6.53
CA GLU A 30 -1.54 6.60 -7.17
C GLU A 30 -3.00 6.15 -7.28
N GLN A 31 -3.25 4.88 -7.60
CA GLN A 31 -4.60 4.32 -7.60
C GLN A 31 -5.25 4.40 -6.21
N ALA A 32 -4.50 4.03 -5.16
CA ALA A 32 -4.97 4.05 -3.79
C ALA A 32 -5.28 5.49 -3.32
N ARG A 33 -4.40 6.45 -3.60
CA ARG A 33 -4.63 7.87 -3.31
C ARG A 33 -5.85 8.45 -4.03
N ALA A 34 -6.11 8.00 -5.25
CA ALA A 34 -7.22 8.52 -6.06
C ALA A 34 -8.57 7.93 -5.65
N GLN A 35 -8.59 6.68 -5.18
CA GLN A 35 -9.83 5.91 -5.02
C GLN A 35 -10.20 5.64 -3.55
N MET A 36 -9.23 5.41 -2.68
CA MET A 36 -9.52 5.06 -1.29
C MET A 36 -10.13 6.24 -0.53
N GLN A 37 -11.06 5.94 0.37
CA GLN A 37 -11.79 6.97 1.11
C GLN A 37 -10.90 7.62 2.18
N LYS A 38 -11.16 8.89 2.49
CA LYS A 38 -10.45 9.59 3.57
C LYS A 38 -10.58 8.82 4.89
N GLY A 39 -9.46 8.63 5.58
CA GLY A 39 -9.37 7.91 6.85
C GLY A 39 -9.14 6.41 6.72
N SER A 40 -9.25 5.85 5.50
CA SER A 40 -8.89 4.47 5.19
C SER A 40 -7.37 4.26 5.27
N LEU A 41 -6.94 2.99 5.26
CA LEU A 41 -5.54 2.62 5.49
C LEU A 41 -4.98 1.81 4.33
N PHE A 42 -3.93 2.33 3.71
CA PHE A 42 -3.12 1.58 2.76
C PHE A 42 -1.87 1.04 3.46
N ILE A 43 -1.60 -0.25 3.31
CA ILE A 43 -0.48 -0.95 3.94
C ILE A 43 0.34 -1.64 2.86
N SER A 44 1.65 -1.48 2.90
CA SER A 44 2.60 -2.19 2.03
C SER A 44 3.62 -2.95 2.87
N LEU A 45 3.80 -4.23 2.55
CA LEU A 45 4.88 -5.04 3.10
C LEU A 45 6.13 -4.92 2.22
N SER A 46 7.27 -4.70 2.86
CA SER A 46 8.62 -4.60 2.28
C SER A 46 8.92 -3.36 1.42
N PHE A 47 7.90 -2.67 0.92
CA PHE A 47 8.08 -1.61 -0.08
C PHE A 47 7.43 -0.30 0.36
N GLY A 48 8.26 0.68 0.71
CA GLY A 48 7.83 2.05 0.93
C GLY A 48 7.54 2.80 -0.38
N VAL A 49 6.76 3.86 -0.29
CA VAL A 49 6.55 4.83 -1.37
C VAL A 49 7.56 5.96 -1.21
N GLN A 50 8.51 6.09 -2.15
CA GLN A 50 9.63 7.04 -2.00
C GLN A 50 9.20 8.51 -1.92
N SER A 51 8.06 8.85 -2.53
CA SER A 51 7.52 10.22 -2.54
C SER A 51 6.72 10.59 -1.28
N GLN A 52 6.39 9.63 -0.42
CA GLN A 52 5.52 9.86 0.74
C GLN A 52 5.99 9.07 1.97
N GLN A 53 6.31 9.79 3.04
CA GLN A 53 6.61 9.16 4.34
C GLN A 53 5.37 8.44 4.88
N PRO A 54 5.51 7.19 5.38
CA PRO A 54 4.42 6.47 6.04
C PRO A 54 4.04 7.12 7.38
N ASP A 55 2.78 7.00 7.75
CA ASP A 55 2.31 7.36 9.10
C ASP A 55 2.81 6.35 10.15
N HIS A 56 2.93 5.09 9.73
CA HIS A 56 3.47 4.02 10.57
C HIS A 56 4.46 3.16 9.80
N GLU A 57 5.61 2.90 10.43
CA GLU A 57 6.61 1.94 9.96
C GLU A 57 6.83 0.91 11.07
N ILE A 58 6.57 -0.37 10.75
CA ILE A 58 6.61 -1.47 11.73
C ILE A 58 7.55 -2.56 11.22
N THR A 59 8.68 -2.72 11.90
CA THR A 59 9.67 -3.75 11.59
C THR A 59 9.27 -5.07 12.28
N LEU A 60 8.85 -6.07 11.49
CA LEU A 60 8.41 -7.37 11.99
C LEU A 60 9.58 -8.33 12.27
N ALA A 61 10.68 -8.18 11.54
CA ALA A 61 11.94 -8.88 11.71
C ALA A 61 13.07 -8.02 11.13
N GLU A 62 14.34 -8.41 11.34
CA GLU A 62 15.47 -7.62 10.84
C GLU A 62 15.42 -7.44 9.31
N GLY A 63 15.51 -6.16 8.89
CA GLY A 63 15.66 -5.76 7.49
C GLY A 63 14.38 -5.26 6.81
N ALA A 64 14.57 -4.44 5.78
CA ALA A 64 13.49 -3.78 5.02
C ALA A 64 12.47 -4.75 4.43
N ARG A 65 12.86 -6.00 4.12
CA ARG A 65 11.96 -7.04 3.61
C ARG A 65 10.86 -7.42 4.60
N HIS A 66 11.05 -7.17 5.89
CA HIS A 66 10.09 -7.50 6.93
C HIS A 66 9.48 -6.25 7.56
N THR A 67 9.47 -5.13 6.85
CA THR A 67 8.91 -3.86 7.33
C THR A 67 7.54 -3.61 6.71
N LEU A 68 6.55 -3.28 7.54
CA LEU A 68 5.24 -2.79 7.11
C LEU A 68 5.27 -1.26 7.08
N TYR A 69 4.83 -0.70 5.97
CA TYR A 69 4.62 0.72 5.78
C TYR A 69 3.11 0.96 5.69
N ALA A 70 2.58 1.90 6.46
CA ALA A 70 1.16 2.23 6.43
C ALA A 70 0.93 3.73 6.28
N TRP A 71 -0.06 4.07 5.46
CA TRP A 71 -0.49 5.43 5.17
C TRP A 71 -2.00 5.54 5.33
N ARG A 72 -2.46 6.57 6.03
CA ARG A 72 -3.85 6.96 6.12
C ARG A 72 -4.17 7.88 4.95
N MET A 73 -5.21 7.53 4.20
CA MET A 73 -5.66 8.27 3.01
C MET A 73 -6.52 9.48 3.35
#